data_AF-A0A6A6BA74-F1
#
_entry.id   AF-A0A6A6BA74-F1
#
_cell.length_a   1.000
_cell.length_b   1.000
_cell.length_c   1.000
_cell.angle_alpha   90.00
_cell.angle_beta   90.00
_cell.angle_gamma   90.00
#
_symmetry.space_group_name_H-M   'P 1'
#
loop_
_entity.id
_entity.type
_entity.pdbx_description
1 polymer ?
#
loop_
_entity_poly.entity_id
_entity_poly.type
_entity_poly.pdbx_seq_one_letter_code
_entity_poly.pdbx_strand_id
1 'polypeptide(L)'
;MFRLAPARLRSSLQPVQRSSAAFSSSSTPTPSVDAIPANNPAPKAPAPNVSATNAVPTSSEGSFDQVLVESVEKGEALRTAQAPNRQGIWSRSQQPRERAMVGPRFEQTIMEDQPRPYAAIDLIHKQPVRWVKERTVSCDGGGGPLGHPRIFINVDKPQICMCTYCGLPFAHEHHKEHLKAQPSSPYPLEPTGQEGEVEFSQRITNEPLGQR
;
A
#
# COMPACT_ATOMS: atom_id res chain seq x y z
N MET A 1 88.73 -26.04 -53.18
CA MET A 1 87.45 -25.38 -53.47
C MET A 1 86.40 -25.90 -52.50
N PHE A 2 85.94 -25.04 -51.58
CA PHE A 2 85.06 -25.36 -50.45
C PHE A 2 83.63 -25.67 -50.91
N ARG A 3 83.03 -26.73 -50.38
CA ARG A 3 81.58 -27.02 -50.49
C ARG A 3 80.86 -26.46 -49.26
N LEU A 4 79.97 -25.49 -49.46
CA LEU A 4 79.06 -24.97 -48.44
C LEU A 4 77.89 -25.93 -48.22
N ALA A 5 77.55 -26.20 -46.95
CA ALA A 5 76.33 -26.90 -46.54
C ALA A 5 75.23 -25.88 -46.17
N PRO A 6 73.93 -26.17 -46.42
CA PRO A 6 72.85 -25.24 -46.10
C PRO A 6 72.47 -25.29 -44.61
N ALA A 7 72.22 -24.12 -44.04
CA ALA A 7 71.80 -23.91 -42.65
C ALA A 7 70.34 -24.36 -42.42
N ARG A 8 70.11 -25.13 -41.35
CA ARG A 8 68.76 -25.44 -40.85
C ARG A 8 68.28 -24.29 -39.95
N LEU A 9 67.23 -23.57 -40.34
CA LEU A 9 66.50 -22.69 -39.43
C LEU A 9 65.72 -23.53 -38.41
N ARG A 10 65.96 -23.30 -37.11
CA ARG A 10 65.08 -23.77 -36.04
C ARG A 10 64.02 -22.71 -35.79
N SER A 11 62.75 -23.04 -36.03
CA SER A 11 61.61 -22.23 -35.60
C SER A 11 61.41 -22.40 -34.10
N SER A 12 61.55 -21.32 -33.34
CA SER A 12 61.22 -21.25 -31.92
C SER A 12 59.79 -20.73 -31.78
N LEU A 13 58.82 -21.62 -31.60
CA LEU A 13 57.46 -21.24 -31.20
C LEU A 13 57.47 -20.97 -29.69
N GLN A 14 57.33 -19.69 -29.30
CA GLN A 14 57.04 -19.34 -27.91
C GLN A 14 55.55 -19.61 -27.63
N PRO A 15 55.18 -20.23 -26.50
CA PRO A 15 53.79 -20.38 -26.13
C PRO A 15 53.23 -19.01 -25.71
N VAL A 16 52.15 -18.57 -26.37
CA VAL A 16 51.35 -17.43 -25.92
C VAL A 16 50.65 -17.83 -24.63
N GLN A 17 51.15 -17.32 -23.50
CA GLN A 17 50.44 -17.44 -22.23
C GLN A 17 49.17 -16.57 -22.31
N ARG A 18 48.01 -17.22 -22.50
CA ARG A 18 46.71 -16.57 -22.27
C ARG A 18 46.59 -16.30 -20.79
N SER A 19 46.78 -15.05 -20.38
CA SER A 19 46.41 -14.57 -19.07
C SER A 19 44.89 -14.66 -18.94
N SER A 20 44.39 -15.74 -18.35
CA SER A 20 43.02 -15.81 -17.87
C SER A 20 42.90 -14.82 -16.71
N ALA A 21 42.50 -13.58 -16.99
CA ALA A 21 42.07 -12.67 -15.94
C ALA A 21 40.84 -13.32 -15.29
N ALA A 22 41.02 -13.92 -14.11
CA ALA A 22 39.90 -14.31 -13.28
C ALA A 22 39.15 -13.03 -12.94
N PHE A 23 38.02 -12.79 -13.59
CA PHE A 23 37.05 -11.80 -13.14
C PHE A 23 36.60 -12.24 -11.76
N SER A 24 37.27 -11.73 -10.73
CA SER A 24 36.77 -11.81 -9.36
C SER A 24 35.58 -10.87 -9.33
N SER A 25 34.38 -11.41 -9.56
CA SER A 25 33.15 -10.70 -9.21
C SER A 25 33.14 -10.59 -7.70
N SER A 26 33.77 -9.54 -7.17
CA SER A 26 33.54 -9.11 -5.80
C SER A 26 32.10 -8.61 -5.75
N SER A 27 31.14 -9.52 -5.56
CA SER A 27 29.81 -9.14 -5.11
C SER A 27 30.00 -8.63 -3.68
N THR A 28 30.33 -7.35 -3.53
CA THR A 28 30.15 -6.69 -2.25
C THR A 28 28.66 -6.83 -1.94
N PRO A 29 28.26 -7.56 -0.88
CA PRO A 29 26.86 -7.66 -0.53
C PRO A 29 26.38 -6.25 -0.25
N THR A 30 25.45 -5.76 -1.06
CA THR A 30 24.76 -4.52 -0.77
C THR A 30 23.97 -4.77 0.52
N PRO A 31 24.05 -3.86 1.51
CA PRO A 31 23.30 -4.00 2.74
C PRO A 31 21.81 -3.77 2.43
N SER A 32 21.09 -4.82 2.01
CA SER A 32 19.64 -4.80 1.93
C SER A 32 19.04 -5.06 3.30
N VAL A 33 17.82 -4.56 3.53
CA VAL A 33 17.09 -4.82 4.78
C VAL A 33 16.86 -6.31 5.06
N ASP A 34 16.85 -7.14 4.01
CA ASP A 34 16.60 -8.57 4.08
C ASP A 34 17.89 -9.41 4.16
N ALA A 35 19.06 -8.76 4.28
CA ALA A 35 20.32 -9.47 4.42
C ALA A 35 20.34 -10.23 5.76
N ILE A 36 20.60 -11.54 5.69
CA ILE A 36 20.78 -12.38 6.89
C ILE A 36 21.92 -11.77 7.73
N PRO A 37 21.68 -11.44 9.01
CA PRO A 37 22.69 -10.78 9.82
C PRO A 37 23.90 -11.69 9.99
N ALA A 38 25.05 -11.24 9.48
CA ALA A 38 26.33 -11.88 9.77
C ALA A 38 26.70 -11.64 11.24
N ASN A 39 27.33 -12.62 11.89
CA ASN A 39 27.93 -12.43 13.21
C ASN A 39 29.15 -11.51 13.10
N ASN A 40 28.90 -10.21 12.99
CA ASN A 40 29.90 -9.17 12.90
C ASN A 40 29.87 -8.35 14.21
N PRO A 41 31.01 -8.19 14.91
CA PRO A 41 31.08 -7.39 16.14
C PRO A 41 30.72 -5.91 15.94
N ALA A 42 30.71 -5.41 14.71
CA ALA A 42 30.24 -4.07 14.35
C ALA A 42 29.15 -4.17 13.26
N PRO A 43 27.88 -4.46 13.62
CA PRO A 43 26.81 -4.52 12.63
C PRO A 43 26.58 -3.15 11.99
N LYS A 44 26.54 -3.10 10.67
CA LYS A 44 26.19 -1.89 9.92
C LYS A 44 24.67 -1.71 9.98
N ALA A 45 24.21 -0.47 10.18
CA ALA A 45 22.79 -0.16 10.05
C ALA A 45 22.30 -0.56 8.64
N PRO A 46 21.13 -1.22 8.51
CA PRO A 46 20.60 -1.58 7.20
C PRO A 46 20.34 -0.31 6.39
N ALA A 47 20.69 -0.34 5.10
CA ALA A 47 20.34 0.77 4.24
C ALA A 47 18.82 0.81 4.05
N PRO A 48 18.23 2.01 3.94
CA PRO A 48 16.81 2.13 3.64
C PRO A 48 16.49 1.55 2.25
N ASN A 49 15.25 1.06 2.10
CA ASN A 49 14.79 0.49 0.83
C ASN A 49 14.52 1.54 -0.25
N VAL A 50 14.30 2.80 0.15
CA VAL A 50 14.07 3.91 -0.78
C VAL A 50 15.42 4.55 -1.09
N SER A 51 15.79 4.56 -2.36
CA SER A 51 17.09 5.06 -2.80
C SER A 51 17.15 6.58 -2.76
N ALA A 52 18.31 7.11 -2.38
CA ALA A 52 18.62 8.54 -2.47
C ALA A 52 18.71 9.06 -3.93
N THR A 53 18.68 8.16 -4.92
CA THR A 53 18.70 8.53 -6.35
C THR A 53 17.50 9.37 -6.76
N ASN A 54 16.36 9.22 -6.08
CA ASN A 54 15.13 9.97 -6.36
C ASN A 54 15.12 11.39 -5.75
N ALA A 55 16.16 11.76 -4.99
CA ALA A 55 16.32 13.11 -4.43
C ALA A 55 16.80 14.13 -5.47
N VAL A 56 17.26 13.67 -6.64
CA VAL A 56 17.64 14.54 -7.76
C VAL A 56 16.41 14.77 -8.66
N PRO A 57 16.11 16.02 -9.05
CA PRO A 57 15.02 16.32 -9.96
C PRO A 57 15.16 15.53 -11.27
N THR A 58 14.21 14.63 -11.53
CA THR A 58 14.15 13.89 -12.79
C THR A 58 13.36 14.71 -13.81
N SER A 59 13.82 14.77 -15.06
CA SER A 59 13.28 15.62 -16.13
C SER A 59 11.89 15.21 -16.66
N SER A 60 11.07 14.55 -15.84
CA SER A 60 9.72 14.13 -16.21
C SER A 60 8.74 15.27 -15.95
N GLU A 61 8.72 16.26 -16.85
CA GLU A 61 7.52 17.10 -17.02
C GLU A 61 6.43 16.24 -17.66
N GLY A 62 5.65 15.57 -16.80
CA GLY A 62 4.50 14.77 -17.17
C GLY A 62 3.19 15.43 -16.70
N SER A 63 2.22 14.61 -16.27
CA SER A 63 0.84 15.02 -15.93
C SER A 63 0.67 16.05 -14.80
N PHE A 64 1.74 16.48 -14.15
CA PHE A 64 1.72 17.51 -13.11
C PHE A 64 2.89 18.46 -13.37
N ASP A 65 2.64 19.78 -13.33
CA ASP A 65 3.60 20.86 -13.63
C ASP A 65 4.81 20.95 -12.67
N GLN A 66 5.09 19.91 -11.86
CA GLN A 66 6.16 19.89 -10.86
C GLN A 66 7.18 18.80 -11.15
N VAL A 67 8.44 19.12 -10.88
CA VAL A 67 9.54 18.18 -11.05
C VAL A 67 9.43 17.07 -10.01
N LEU A 68 9.49 15.82 -10.49
CA LEU A 68 9.30 14.64 -9.64
C LEU A 68 10.56 14.39 -8.79
N VAL A 69 10.46 14.76 -7.51
CA VAL A 69 11.51 14.62 -6.48
C VAL A 69 10.88 14.06 -5.23
N GLU A 70 11.46 13.00 -4.68
CA GLU A 70 11.03 12.41 -3.42
C GLU A 70 12.20 12.40 -2.42
N SER A 71 11.94 12.84 -1.18
CA SER A 71 12.90 12.66 -0.09
C SER A 71 12.84 11.23 0.43
N VAL A 72 13.99 10.67 0.81
CA VAL A 72 14.10 9.28 1.30
C VAL A 72 13.17 9.05 2.51
N GLU A 73 13.10 10.01 3.44
CA GLU A 73 12.24 9.96 4.62
C GLU A 73 10.75 9.88 4.25
N LYS A 74 10.31 10.72 3.31
CA LYS A 74 8.91 10.74 2.84
C LYS A 74 8.57 9.44 2.11
N GLY A 75 9.46 8.97 1.24
CA GLY A 75 9.29 7.71 0.54
C GLY A 75 9.20 6.52 1.50
N GLU A 76 10.02 6.48 2.55
CA GLU A 76 9.97 5.43 3.57
C GLU A 76 8.69 5.47 4.41
N ALA A 77 8.23 6.65 4.80
CA ALA A 77 6.97 6.80 5.52
C ALA A 77 5.81 6.28 4.68
N LEU A 78 5.78 6.64 3.40
CA LEU A 78 4.78 6.17 2.44
C LEU A 78 4.90 4.65 2.21
N ARG A 79 6.12 4.13 2.05
CA ARG A 79 6.43 2.68 1.91
C ARG A 79 5.89 1.86 3.08
N THR A 80 6.03 2.38 4.29
CA THR A 80 5.72 1.65 5.53
C THR A 80 4.22 1.65 5.84
N ALA A 81 3.52 2.77 5.61
CA ALA A 81 2.09 2.85 5.86
C ALA A 81 1.27 2.02 4.85
N GLN A 82 0.40 1.13 5.32
CA GLN A 82 -0.43 0.28 4.45
C GLN A 82 -1.38 1.09 3.54
N ALA A 83 -1.95 2.17 4.06
CA ALA A 83 -2.80 3.12 3.37
C ALA A 83 -2.60 4.53 3.96
N PRO A 84 -2.98 5.62 3.25
CA PRO A 84 -2.82 6.98 3.76
C PRO A 84 -3.46 7.24 5.13
N ASN A 85 -4.59 6.56 5.42
CA ASN A 85 -5.32 6.65 6.67
C ASN A 85 -5.01 5.52 7.67
N ARG A 86 -4.20 4.52 7.29
CA ARG A 86 -3.98 3.31 8.09
C ARG A 86 -2.55 2.78 7.98
N GLN A 87 -1.88 2.60 9.11
CA GLN A 87 -0.52 2.05 9.13
C GLN A 87 -0.49 0.52 8.99
N GLY A 88 -1.36 -0.19 9.72
CA GLY A 88 -1.32 -1.65 9.83
C GLY A 88 -2.23 -2.41 8.85
N ILE A 89 -2.03 -3.73 8.80
CA ILE A 89 -2.88 -4.66 8.05
C ILE A 89 -4.27 -4.81 8.69
N TRP A 90 -5.23 -5.31 7.91
CA TRP A 90 -6.61 -5.57 8.35
C TRP A 90 -7.11 -6.98 8.01
N SER A 91 -6.29 -7.80 7.36
CA SER A 91 -6.56 -9.22 7.13
C SER A 91 -5.35 -10.07 7.52
N ARG A 92 -5.59 -11.29 8.00
CA ARG A 92 -4.54 -12.21 8.44
C ARG A 92 -3.61 -12.64 7.30
N SER A 93 -4.13 -12.74 6.08
CA SER A 93 -3.37 -13.12 4.88
C SER A 93 -2.74 -11.92 4.16
N GLN A 94 -3.00 -10.70 4.61
CA GLN A 94 -2.46 -9.49 3.98
C GLN A 94 -0.99 -9.32 4.34
N GLN A 95 -0.14 -9.13 3.32
CA GLN A 95 1.25 -8.75 3.54
C GLN A 95 1.35 -7.26 3.89
N PRO A 96 2.14 -6.89 4.91
CA PRO A 96 2.39 -5.48 5.23
C PRO A 96 3.14 -4.82 4.07
N ARG A 97 2.78 -3.58 3.75
CA ARG A 97 3.34 -2.80 2.63
C ARG A 97 4.86 -2.67 2.74
N GLU A 98 5.37 -2.56 3.96
CA GLU A 98 6.80 -2.53 4.26
C GLU A 98 7.55 -3.74 3.68
N ARG A 99 6.94 -4.93 3.63
CA ARG A 99 7.57 -6.13 3.04
C ARG A 99 7.24 -6.30 1.56
N ALA A 100 6.07 -5.84 1.13
CA ALA A 100 5.62 -5.97 -0.25
C ALA A 100 6.34 -5.01 -1.22
N MET A 101 6.72 -3.81 -0.72
CA MET A 101 7.36 -2.74 -1.48
C MET A 101 8.90 -2.74 -1.28
N VAL A 102 9.51 -3.91 -1.42
CA VAL A 102 10.96 -4.13 -1.29
C VAL A 102 11.49 -4.87 -2.51
N GLY A 103 12.75 -4.62 -2.84
CA GLY A 103 13.51 -5.34 -3.87
C GLY A 103 13.79 -4.51 -5.12
N PRO A 104 14.48 -5.11 -6.12
CA PRO A 104 15.04 -4.38 -7.26
C PRO A 104 14.00 -3.65 -8.11
N ARG A 105 12.74 -4.09 -8.08
CA ARG A 105 11.64 -3.42 -8.80
C ARG A 105 11.29 -2.05 -8.23
N PHE A 106 11.57 -1.80 -6.95
CA PHE A 106 11.19 -0.57 -6.25
C PHE A 106 12.37 0.37 -5.95
N GLU A 107 13.61 -0.04 -6.23
CA GLU A 107 14.83 0.71 -5.89
C GLU A 107 14.91 2.08 -6.59
N GLN A 108 14.50 2.17 -7.85
CA GLN A 108 14.45 3.41 -8.63
C GLN A 108 13.02 3.85 -8.92
N THR A 109 12.08 3.45 -8.07
CA THR A 109 10.67 3.84 -8.19
C THR A 109 10.37 4.94 -7.19
N ILE A 110 9.62 5.94 -7.62
CA ILE A 110 9.17 7.04 -6.76
C ILE A 110 7.91 6.57 -6.03
N MET A 111 8.00 6.47 -4.71
CA MET A 111 6.96 5.83 -3.91
C MET A 111 5.69 6.66 -3.94
N GLU A 112 5.81 7.99 -3.94
CA GLU A 112 4.73 8.98 -4.07
C GLU A 112 3.67 8.65 -5.13
N ASP A 113 4.09 8.25 -6.34
CA ASP A 113 3.19 7.99 -7.46
C ASP A 113 2.59 6.57 -7.47
N GLN A 114 3.08 5.69 -6.59
CA GLN A 114 2.56 4.33 -6.51
C GLN A 114 1.14 4.33 -5.95
N PRO A 115 0.21 3.54 -6.53
CA PRO A 115 -1.17 3.47 -6.08
C PRO A 115 -1.29 3.21 -4.57
N ARG A 116 -2.04 4.10 -3.89
CA ARG A 116 -2.29 4.05 -2.44
C ARG A 116 -3.72 4.45 -2.08
N PRO A 117 -4.71 3.61 -2.42
CA PRO A 117 -6.09 3.93 -2.07
C PRO A 117 -6.27 4.00 -0.55
N TYR A 118 -7.24 4.80 -0.12
CA TYR A 118 -7.65 4.86 1.28
C TYR A 118 -8.22 3.51 1.73
N ALA A 119 -7.92 3.11 2.97
CA ALA A 119 -8.47 1.91 3.58
C ALA A 119 -9.94 2.14 3.94
N ALA A 120 -10.84 1.42 3.27
CA ALA A 120 -12.29 1.55 3.47
C ALA A 120 -12.74 1.22 4.91
N ILE A 121 -11.99 0.39 5.64
CA ILE A 121 -12.29 0.05 7.04
C ILE A 121 -12.32 1.29 7.95
N ASP A 122 -11.36 2.21 7.83
CA ASP A 122 -11.38 3.40 8.69
C ASP A 122 -12.35 4.46 8.15
N LEU A 123 -12.72 4.38 6.85
CA LEU A 123 -13.74 5.27 6.27
C LEU A 123 -15.15 4.89 6.73
N ILE A 124 -15.47 3.60 6.80
CA ILE A 124 -16.81 3.16 7.26
C ILE A 124 -17.02 3.41 8.75
N HIS A 125 -15.95 3.33 9.56
CA HIS A 125 -16.00 3.66 10.99
C HIS A 125 -16.20 5.16 11.28
N LYS A 126 -16.05 6.03 10.28
CA LYS A 126 -16.42 7.45 10.39
C LYS A 126 -17.91 7.71 10.19
N GLN A 127 -18.65 6.75 9.61
CA GLN A 127 -20.09 6.88 9.39
C GLN A 127 -20.85 6.76 10.71
N PRO A 128 -21.81 7.66 10.98
CA PRO A 128 -22.60 7.59 12.20
C PRO A 128 -23.62 6.46 12.16
N VAL A 129 -23.98 5.97 13.35
CA VAL A 129 -25.05 5.01 13.54
C VAL A 129 -26.38 5.61 13.11
N ARG A 130 -27.07 4.90 12.23
CA ARG A 130 -28.40 5.26 11.73
C ARG A 130 -29.46 4.73 12.69
N TRP A 131 -30.11 5.64 13.40
CA TRP A 131 -31.18 5.31 14.34
C TRP A 131 -32.50 5.09 13.60
N VAL A 132 -33.15 3.96 13.86
CA VAL A 132 -34.42 3.59 13.22
C VAL A 132 -35.44 3.20 14.29
N LYS A 133 -36.72 3.52 14.03
CA LYS A 133 -37.87 3.20 14.89
C LYS A 133 -38.47 1.82 14.64
N GLU A 134 -38.18 1.26 13.46
CA GLU A 134 -38.68 -0.04 13.03
C GLU A 134 -37.75 -1.15 13.48
N ARG A 135 -38.34 -2.33 13.75
CA ARG A 135 -37.65 -3.56 14.13
C ARG A 135 -36.73 -4.13 13.04
N THR A 136 -37.05 -3.86 11.78
CA THR A 136 -36.30 -4.33 10.61
C THR A 136 -36.08 -3.17 9.65
N VAL A 137 -34.86 -3.03 9.15
CA VAL A 137 -34.47 -1.95 8.22
C VAL A 137 -34.17 -2.52 6.84
N SER A 138 -34.67 -1.89 5.79
CA SER A 138 -34.28 -2.25 4.42
C SER A 138 -33.09 -1.40 3.95
N CYS A 139 -32.02 -2.03 3.49
CA CYS A 139 -30.84 -1.37 2.95
C CYS A 139 -30.56 -1.88 1.53
N ASP A 140 -30.43 -0.95 0.59
CA ASP A 140 -30.08 -1.17 -0.82
C ASP A 140 -28.76 -0.48 -1.21
N GLY A 141 -28.10 0.21 -0.27
CA GLY A 141 -26.86 0.94 -0.52
C GLY A 141 -27.04 2.30 -1.19
N GLY A 142 -28.28 2.76 -1.38
CA GLY A 142 -28.60 4.02 -2.06
C GLY A 142 -28.56 3.92 -3.59
N GLY A 143 -29.23 4.84 -4.27
CA GLY A 143 -29.22 4.91 -5.75
C GLY A 143 -29.95 3.75 -6.45
N GLY A 144 -30.76 2.97 -5.73
CA GLY A 144 -31.59 1.90 -6.27
C GLY A 144 -30.77 0.81 -6.95
N PRO A 145 -30.84 0.66 -8.29
CA PRO A 145 -30.07 -0.36 -9.00
C PRO A 145 -28.54 -0.12 -9.00
N LEU A 146 -28.08 1.07 -8.64
CA LEU A 146 -26.63 1.38 -8.55
C LEU A 146 -26.00 0.91 -7.24
N GLY A 147 -26.82 0.55 -6.25
CA GLY A 147 -26.37 0.02 -4.96
C GLY A 147 -26.17 -1.50 -4.99
N HIS A 148 -26.49 -2.15 -3.87
CA HIS A 148 -26.43 -3.61 -3.73
C HIS A 148 -27.84 -4.22 -3.65
N PRO A 149 -27.98 -5.56 -3.77
CA PRO A 149 -29.27 -6.21 -3.59
C PRO A 149 -29.91 -5.82 -2.26
N ARG A 150 -31.19 -5.44 -2.30
CA ARG A 150 -31.93 -5.00 -1.12
C ARG A 150 -31.95 -6.12 -0.07
N ILE A 151 -31.41 -5.82 1.12
CA ILE A 151 -31.47 -6.72 2.27
C ILE A 151 -32.28 -6.11 3.41
N PHE A 152 -32.75 -6.98 4.29
CA PHE A 152 -33.49 -6.61 5.50
C PHE A 152 -32.65 -6.98 6.73
N ILE A 153 -32.37 -5.99 7.57
CA ILE A 153 -31.48 -6.10 8.73
C ILE A 153 -32.33 -6.01 10.00
N ASN A 154 -32.20 -6.98 10.90
CA ASN A 154 -32.90 -6.97 12.19
C ASN A 154 -32.12 -6.11 13.20
N VAL A 155 -32.79 -5.14 13.81
CA VAL A 155 -32.20 -4.19 14.77
C VAL A 155 -32.76 -4.34 16.19
N ASP A 156 -33.46 -5.44 16.48
CA ASP A 156 -34.05 -5.73 17.79
C ASP A 156 -33.06 -5.95 18.91
N LYS A 157 -31.83 -6.33 18.58
CA LYS A 157 -30.82 -6.58 19.60
C LYS A 157 -30.26 -5.23 20.07
N PRO A 158 -29.86 -5.10 21.34
CA PRO A 158 -29.22 -3.89 21.86
C PRO A 158 -27.76 -3.80 21.40
N GLN A 159 -27.54 -3.88 20.09
CA GLN A 159 -26.24 -3.83 19.43
C GLN A 159 -26.39 -3.05 18.12
N ILE A 160 -25.28 -2.53 17.62
CA ILE A 160 -25.24 -1.93 16.29
C ILE A 160 -25.21 -3.06 15.27
N CYS A 161 -26.17 -3.08 14.35
CA CYS A 161 -26.27 -4.06 13.28
C CYS A 161 -25.81 -3.43 11.95
N MET A 162 -24.85 -4.06 11.29
CA MET A 162 -24.27 -3.53 10.05
C MET A 162 -24.92 -4.16 8.82
N CYS A 163 -25.02 -3.39 7.75
CA CYS A 163 -25.28 -3.95 6.42
C CYS A 163 -24.08 -4.80 5.97
N THR A 164 -24.34 -6.01 5.47
CA THR A 164 -23.29 -6.93 5.00
C THR A 164 -22.63 -6.51 3.69
N TYR A 165 -23.22 -5.56 2.96
CA TYR A 165 -22.68 -5.02 1.71
C TYR A 165 -21.95 -3.71 1.95
N CYS A 166 -22.67 -2.63 2.29
CA CYS A 166 -22.07 -1.31 2.49
C CYS A 166 -21.33 -1.14 3.82
N GLY A 167 -21.58 -2.00 4.82
CA GLY A 167 -21.04 -1.81 6.17
C GLY A 167 -21.68 -0.69 6.98
N LEU A 168 -22.75 -0.06 6.47
CA LEU A 168 -23.44 1.03 7.17
C LEU A 168 -24.04 0.52 8.50
N PRO A 169 -23.82 1.26 9.60
CA PRO A 169 -24.34 0.90 10.92
C PRO A 169 -25.79 1.33 11.13
N PHE A 170 -26.63 0.41 11.61
CA PHE A 170 -28.02 0.66 12.01
C PHE A 170 -28.24 0.23 13.47
N ALA A 171 -29.09 0.96 14.19
CA ALA A 171 -29.52 0.58 15.53
C ALA A 171 -30.95 1.06 15.81
N HIS A 172 -31.65 0.36 16.69
CA HIS A 172 -33.00 0.74 17.09
C HIS A 172 -32.98 1.87 18.13
N GLU A 173 -33.86 2.87 17.98
CA GLU A 173 -33.93 4.03 18.89
C GLU A 173 -34.14 3.64 20.36
N HIS A 174 -34.93 2.61 20.63
CA HIS A 174 -35.16 2.07 21.98
C HIS A 174 -33.86 1.65 22.70
N HIS A 175 -32.82 1.25 21.97
CA HIS A 175 -31.54 0.83 22.55
C HIS A 175 -30.50 1.96 22.60
N LYS A 176 -30.89 3.21 22.28
CA LYS A 176 -29.98 4.35 22.23
C LYS A 176 -29.30 4.62 23.56
N GLU A 177 -30.03 4.54 24.68
CA GLU A 177 -29.47 4.74 26.01
C GLU A 177 -28.48 3.63 26.39
N HIS A 178 -28.83 2.37 26.10
CA HIS A 178 -27.95 1.23 26.37
C HIS A 178 -26.64 1.34 25.58
N LEU A 179 -26.72 1.69 24.29
CA LEU A 179 -25.53 1.84 23.44
C LEU A 179 -24.68 3.05 23.85
N LYS A 180 -25.30 4.14 24.31
CA LYS A 180 -24.58 5.30 24.88
C LYS A 180 -23.88 4.98 26.20
N ALA A 181 -24.44 4.06 26.99
CA ALA A 181 -23.86 3.63 28.26
C ALA A 181 -22.63 2.71 28.09
N GLN A 182 -22.41 2.14 26.90
CA GLN A 182 -21.25 1.30 26.65
C GLN A 182 -19.96 2.15 26.66
N PRO A 183 -18.85 1.62 27.22
CA PRO A 183 -17.60 2.38 27.38
C PRO A 183 -16.94 2.75 26.06
N SER A 184 -17.19 1.99 24.99
CA SER A 184 -16.67 2.24 23.66
C SER A 184 -17.64 1.70 22.62
N SER A 185 -17.93 2.51 21.60
CA SER A 185 -18.69 2.12 20.42
C SER A 185 -17.76 2.06 19.21
N PRO A 186 -17.87 1.04 18.33
CA PRO A 186 -17.07 0.97 17.11
C PRO A 186 -17.38 2.09 16.10
N TYR A 187 -18.59 2.66 16.15
CA TYR A 187 -19.05 3.74 15.25
C TYR A 187 -19.52 4.96 16.07
N PRO A 188 -19.40 6.19 15.52
CA PRO A 188 -19.94 7.38 16.16
C PRO A 188 -21.47 7.29 16.27
N LEU A 189 -22.01 7.60 17.46
CA LEU A 189 -23.45 7.50 17.72
C LEU A 189 -24.25 8.72 17.21
N GLU A 190 -23.58 9.83 16.99
CA GLU A 190 -24.15 11.08 16.49
C GLU A 190 -23.36 11.54 15.25
N PRO A 191 -24.00 12.28 14.32
CA PRO A 191 -23.34 12.87 13.15
C PRO A 191 -22.10 13.68 13.54
N THR A 192 -20.98 13.46 12.84
CA THR A 192 -19.72 14.17 13.11
C THR A 192 -19.52 15.33 12.14
N GLY A 193 -20.25 15.37 11.02
CA GLY A 193 -20.13 16.42 10.00
C GLY A 193 -18.86 16.30 9.16
N GLN A 194 -18.32 15.08 9.04
CA GLN A 194 -17.15 14.84 8.19
C GLN A 194 -17.58 14.81 6.71
N GLU A 195 -16.71 15.28 5.81
CA GLU A 195 -17.04 15.44 4.37
C GLU A 195 -17.52 14.15 3.69
N GLY A 196 -17.09 12.98 4.16
CA GLY A 196 -17.49 11.68 3.61
C GLY A 196 -18.73 11.08 4.27
N GLU A 197 -19.39 11.78 5.19
CA GLU A 197 -20.59 11.29 5.88
C GLU A 197 -21.77 11.16 4.92
N VAL A 198 -22.37 9.98 4.89
CA VAL A 198 -23.49 9.67 4.01
C VAL A 198 -24.79 9.90 4.77
N GLU A 199 -25.62 10.83 4.26
CA GLU A 199 -26.92 11.11 4.83
C GLU A 199 -27.81 9.85 4.87
N PHE A 200 -28.65 9.75 5.92
CA PHE A 200 -29.58 8.64 6.09
C PHE A 200 -30.47 8.45 4.85
N SER A 201 -30.97 9.54 4.28
CA SER A 201 -31.84 9.51 3.11
C SER A 201 -31.06 9.77 1.82
N GLN A 202 -30.36 8.75 1.33
CA GLN A 202 -29.93 8.71 -0.07
C GLN A 202 -31.17 8.44 -0.94
N ARG A 203 -32.06 9.44 -1.04
CA ARG A 203 -33.32 9.29 -1.78
C ARG A 203 -32.98 9.09 -3.25
N ILE A 204 -33.56 8.05 -3.84
CA ILE A 204 -33.76 8.00 -5.29
C ILE A 204 -34.85 9.02 -5.58
N THR A 205 -34.50 10.29 -5.77
CA THR A 205 -35.45 11.24 -6.33
C THR A 205 -35.54 10.98 -7.84
N ASN A 206 -36.70 11.29 -8.44
CA ASN A 206 -36.86 11.28 -9.91
C ASN A 206 -36.12 12.45 -10.58
N GLU A 207 -35.34 13.20 -9.80
CA GLU A 207 -34.59 14.34 -10.28
C GLU A 207 -33.32 13.82 -10.96
N PRO A 208 -32.98 14.30 -12.17
CA PRO A 208 -31.91 13.74 -13.00
C PRO A 208 -30.50 13.81 -12.37
N LEU A 209 -30.34 14.39 -11.18
CA LEU A 209 -29.10 14.48 -10.41
C LEU A 209 -29.27 14.33 -8.88
N GLY A 210 -30.46 14.00 -8.36
CA GLY A 210 -30.68 13.97 -6.90
C GLY A 210 -30.07 12.75 -6.17
N GLN A 211 -29.22 11.99 -6.86
CA GLN A 211 -28.44 10.87 -6.34
C GLN A 211 -26.98 11.25 -6.05
N ARG A 212 -26.59 12.52 -6.24
CA ARG A 212 -25.26 13.05 -5.95
C ARG A 212 -25.18 13.63 -4.56
#